data_AF-A0A8T4A910-F1
#
_entry.id   AF-A0A8T4A910-F1
#
_cell.length_a   1.000
_cell.length_b   1.000
_cell.length_c   1.000
_cell.angle_alpha   90.00
_cell.angle_beta   90.00
_cell.angle_gamma   90.00
#
_symmetry.space_group_name_H-M   'P 1'
#
loop_
_entity.id
_entity.type
_entity.pdbx_description
1 polymer ?
#
loop_
_entity_poly.entity_id
_entity_poly.type
_entity_poly.pdbx_seq_one_letter_code
_entity_poly.pdbx_strand_id
1 'polypeptide(L)'
;MNLGITGVIGRFKPLHNGSALLLENVCASADSVLIGIGSSNKYNLRNPFTAEESEAMIRSVLSPRFSNYTIIHVPDFAHILEYRDGHAWKDCVAKHFGARDHFVTGNRYVAELLKDTYAIVHPASLIPKETQFFLRATTVRMAMATGRDWQALVPPPVARYLESRNLVEHFRHEFGLETIATHAGTDYGRQDDLAAERGHTYSK
;
A
#
# COMPACT_ATOMS: atom_id res chain seq x y z
N MET A 1 18.83 11.76 -6.88
CA MET A 1 17.79 12.46 -7.66
C MET A 1 16.94 13.20 -6.65
N ASN A 2 16.73 14.51 -6.80
CA ASN A 2 15.71 15.19 -5.98
C ASN A 2 14.37 15.08 -6.72
N LEU A 3 13.37 14.48 -6.07
CA LEU A 3 12.03 14.26 -6.62
C LEU A 3 11.06 15.42 -6.35
N GLY A 4 11.51 16.51 -5.71
CA GLY A 4 10.65 17.66 -5.43
C GLY A 4 9.44 17.25 -4.60
N ILE A 5 8.23 17.58 -5.06
CA ILE A 5 6.97 17.11 -4.45
C ILE A 5 6.57 15.77 -5.07
N THR A 6 6.45 14.74 -4.22
CA THR A 6 6.20 13.37 -4.67
C THR A 6 4.92 12.79 -4.10
N GLY A 7 4.11 12.13 -4.95
CA GLY A 7 2.98 11.31 -4.52
C GLY A 7 3.32 9.83 -4.47
N VAL A 8 2.79 9.10 -3.49
CA VAL A 8 2.81 7.63 -3.46
C VAL A 8 1.50 7.13 -2.88
N ILE A 9 0.92 6.09 -3.48
CA ILE A 9 -0.31 5.46 -2.96
C ILE A 9 -0.10 3.96 -2.78
N GLY A 10 -0.52 3.46 -1.63
CA GLY A 10 -0.58 2.04 -1.30
C GLY A 10 -1.68 1.78 -0.29
N ARG A 11 -2.08 0.52 -0.12
CA ARG A 11 -3.12 0.17 0.86
C ARG A 11 -2.55 0.07 2.27
N PHE A 12 -1.33 -0.47 2.38
CA PHE A 12 -0.61 -0.68 3.63
C PHE A 12 -1.41 -1.53 4.64
N LYS A 13 -1.91 -2.70 4.18
CA LYS A 13 -2.79 -3.63 4.92
C LYS A 13 -2.16 -5.03 5.12
N PRO A 14 -1.12 -5.17 5.96
CA PRO A 14 -0.49 -4.15 6.82
C PRO A 14 0.67 -3.42 6.11
N LEU A 15 1.29 -2.46 6.79
CA LEU A 15 2.60 -1.93 6.39
C LEU A 15 3.68 -2.99 6.65
N HIS A 16 4.39 -3.40 5.61
CA HIS A 16 5.40 -4.46 5.68
C HIS A 16 6.78 -3.94 5.32
N ASN A 17 7.83 -4.73 5.52
CA ASN A 17 9.22 -4.27 5.34
C ASN A 17 9.47 -3.67 3.95
N GLY A 18 8.96 -4.30 2.88
CA GLY A 18 9.10 -3.76 1.52
C GLY A 18 8.42 -2.40 1.30
N SER A 19 7.20 -2.18 1.83
CA SER A 19 6.51 -0.90 1.68
C SER A 19 7.08 0.16 2.62
N ALA A 20 7.55 -0.22 3.81
CA ALA A 20 8.30 0.67 4.69
C ALA A 20 9.58 1.18 4.01
N LEU A 21 10.39 0.27 3.43
CA LEU A 21 11.60 0.63 2.70
C LEU A 21 11.31 1.59 1.55
N LEU A 22 10.23 1.36 0.79
CA LEU A 22 9.80 2.28 -0.26
C LEU A 22 9.50 3.68 0.31
N LEU A 23 8.67 3.76 1.35
CA LEU A 23 8.27 5.05 1.94
C LEU A 23 9.48 5.82 2.50
N GLU A 24 10.41 5.14 3.17
CA GLU A 24 11.64 5.76 3.68
C GLU A 24 12.50 6.32 2.54
N ASN A 25 12.69 5.56 1.44
CA ASN A 25 13.48 6.03 0.30
C ASN A 25 12.81 7.20 -0.44
N VAL A 26 11.47 7.20 -0.54
CA VAL A 26 10.73 8.34 -1.10
C VAL A 26 10.89 9.58 -0.23
N CYS A 27 10.75 9.46 1.09
CA CYS A 27 10.97 10.58 2.01
C CYS A 27 12.41 11.09 2.00
N ALA A 28 13.39 10.21 1.81
CA ALA A 28 14.80 10.59 1.70
C ALA A 28 15.16 11.28 0.37
N SER A 29 14.36 11.09 -0.68
CA SER A 29 14.66 11.55 -2.05
C SER A 29 13.80 12.73 -2.51
N ALA A 30 12.85 13.19 -1.70
CA ALA A 30 11.87 14.21 -2.05
C ALA A 30 11.85 15.36 -1.03
N ASP A 31 11.56 16.57 -1.48
CA ASP A 31 11.39 17.74 -0.61
C ASP A 31 10.11 17.60 0.23
N SER A 32 9.05 17.02 -0.35
CA SER A 32 7.79 16.73 0.33
C SER A 32 7.07 15.52 -0.26
N VAL A 33 6.46 14.70 0.60
CA VAL A 33 5.77 13.47 0.21
C VAL A 33 4.30 13.52 0.63
N LEU A 34 3.37 13.21 -0.28
CA LEU A 34 2.00 12.83 0.12
C LEU A 34 1.83 11.33 -0.04
N ILE A 35 1.48 10.68 1.05
CA ILE A 35 1.25 9.25 1.14
C ILE A 35 -0.27 9.05 1.16
N GLY A 36 -0.81 8.45 0.11
CA GLY A 36 -2.22 8.06 0.07
C GLY A 36 -2.41 6.64 0.55
N ILE A 37 -3.27 6.47 1.55
CA ILE A 37 -3.78 5.17 1.98
C ILE A 37 -4.96 4.83 1.07
N GLY A 38 -4.70 4.01 0.05
CA GLY A 38 -5.69 3.53 -0.91
C GLY A 38 -6.67 2.52 -0.30
N SER A 39 -7.82 2.34 -0.95
CA SER A 39 -8.91 1.50 -0.46
C SER A 39 -9.33 1.88 0.98
N SER A 40 -9.28 3.18 1.31
CA SER A 40 -9.55 3.67 2.67
C SER A 40 -10.99 3.39 3.15
N ASN A 41 -11.92 3.18 2.23
CA ASN A 41 -13.32 2.84 2.47
C ASN A 41 -13.60 1.33 2.40
N LYS A 42 -12.58 0.47 2.46
CA LYS A 42 -12.73 -0.99 2.36
C LYS A 42 -12.30 -1.67 3.67
N TYR A 43 -13.13 -2.62 4.10
CA TYR A 43 -12.82 -3.55 5.19
C TYR A 43 -13.24 -4.96 4.76
N ASN A 44 -12.25 -5.75 4.34
CA ASN A 44 -12.44 -7.10 3.79
C ASN A 44 -11.13 -7.89 3.83
N LEU A 45 -11.14 -9.12 3.34
CA LEU A 45 -9.98 -10.01 3.26
C LEU A 45 -8.67 -9.35 2.75
N ARG A 46 -8.79 -8.46 1.75
CA ARG A 46 -7.65 -7.78 1.13
C ARG A 46 -7.28 -6.48 1.85
N ASN A 47 -8.18 -5.95 2.65
CA ASN A 47 -8.04 -4.74 3.45
C ASN A 47 -8.51 -4.96 4.90
N PRO A 48 -7.88 -5.86 5.68
CA PRO A 48 -8.38 -6.22 7.01
C PRO A 48 -7.98 -5.23 8.12
N PHE A 49 -7.38 -4.09 7.75
CA PHE A 49 -7.00 -3.04 8.70
C PHE A 49 -7.66 -1.74 8.27
N THR A 50 -8.09 -0.91 9.22
CA THR A 50 -8.70 0.40 8.92
C THR A 50 -7.68 1.39 8.38
N ALA A 51 -8.13 2.47 7.72
CA ALA A 51 -7.22 3.50 7.20
C ALA A 51 -6.40 4.13 8.33
N GLU A 52 -7.00 4.31 9.49
CA GLU A 52 -6.39 4.81 10.72
C GLU A 52 -5.33 3.85 11.27
N GLU A 53 -5.55 2.53 11.19
CA GLU A 53 -4.55 1.54 11.57
C GLU A 53 -3.34 1.56 10.63
N SER A 54 -3.57 1.68 9.32
CA SER A 54 -2.49 1.87 8.35
C SER A 54 -1.72 3.15 8.59
N GLU A 55 -2.42 4.24 8.89
CA GLU A 55 -1.81 5.52 9.22
C GLU A 55 -0.92 5.41 10.47
N ALA A 56 -1.42 4.77 11.53
CA ALA A 56 -0.65 4.54 12.75
C ALA A 56 0.60 3.70 12.48
N MET A 57 0.48 2.63 11.67
CA MET A 57 1.63 1.82 11.25
C MET A 57 2.67 2.66 10.49
N ILE A 58 2.25 3.48 9.52
CA ILE A 58 3.15 4.37 8.75
C ILE A 58 3.84 5.38 9.65
N ARG A 59 3.09 6.07 10.51
CA ARG A 59 3.63 7.07 11.45
C ARG A 59 4.65 6.45 12.41
N SER A 60 4.40 5.22 12.88
CA SER A 60 5.31 4.51 13.78
C SER A 60 6.68 4.23 13.17
N VAL A 61 6.77 4.17 11.84
CA VAL A 61 7.99 3.93 11.09
C VAL A 61 8.64 5.24 10.65
N LEU A 62 7.87 6.16 10.09
CA LEU A 62 8.43 7.36 9.44
C LEU A 62 8.70 8.52 10.40
N SER A 63 7.79 8.82 11.33
CA SER A 63 7.91 9.99 12.23
C SER A 63 9.22 10.08 13.03
N PRO A 64 9.86 8.98 13.44
CA PRO A 64 11.16 9.06 14.12
C PRO A 64 12.30 9.63 13.26
N ARG A 65 12.17 9.64 11.93
CA ARG A 65 13.25 9.99 10.99
C ARG A 65 12.87 11.05 9.96
N PHE A 66 11.59 11.21 9.69
CA PHE A 66 11.09 12.05 8.61
C PHE A 66 9.92 12.92 9.11
N SER A 67 9.91 14.17 8.67
CA SER A 67 8.82 15.13 8.93
C SER A 67 8.27 15.74 7.65
N ASN A 68 8.84 15.39 6.48
CA ASN A 68 8.50 15.93 5.17
C ASN A 68 7.36 15.14 4.49
N TYR A 69 6.46 14.53 5.25
CA TYR A 69 5.36 13.75 4.69
C TYR A 69 4.00 14.10 5.31
N THR A 70 2.97 14.00 4.50
CA THR A 70 1.56 14.08 4.90
C THR A 70 0.84 12.82 4.46
N ILE A 71 -0.15 12.38 5.24
CA ILE A 71 -0.96 11.20 4.93
C ILE A 71 -2.38 11.65 4.58
N ILE A 72 -2.96 11.04 3.55
CA ILE A 72 -4.37 11.20 3.19
C ILE A 72 -5.01 9.85 2.92
N HIS A 73 -6.34 9.80 3.00
CA HIS A 73 -7.11 8.60 2.73
C HIS A 73 -7.73 8.69 1.34
N VAL A 74 -7.52 7.68 0.51
CA VAL A 74 -7.96 7.65 -0.89
C VAL A 74 -8.96 6.49 -1.06
N PRO A 75 -10.27 6.78 -1.18
CA PRO A 75 -11.29 5.74 -1.30
C PRO A 75 -11.33 5.13 -2.70
N ASP A 76 -11.87 3.93 -2.81
CA ASP A 76 -12.16 3.28 -4.09
C ASP A 76 -13.54 3.69 -4.60
N PHE A 77 -13.62 4.07 -5.88
CA PHE A 77 -14.87 4.49 -6.54
C PHE A 77 -15.47 3.41 -7.45
N ALA A 78 -14.71 2.35 -7.76
CA ALA A 78 -15.07 1.37 -8.78
C ALA A 78 -16.34 0.54 -8.50
N HIS A 79 -16.87 0.61 -7.27
CA HIS A 79 -18.16 0.04 -6.91
C HIS A 79 -19.34 0.81 -7.53
N ILE A 80 -19.12 2.06 -7.94
CA ILE A 80 -20.07 2.90 -8.68
C ILE A 80 -19.85 2.62 -10.17
N LEU A 81 -20.91 2.18 -10.87
CA LEU A 81 -20.83 1.76 -12.27
C LEU A 81 -20.23 2.82 -13.19
N GLU A 82 -20.58 4.09 -12.95
CA GLU A 82 -20.08 5.26 -13.68
C GLU A 82 -18.57 5.46 -13.56
N TYR A 83 -17.96 5.02 -12.45
CA TYR A 83 -16.55 5.26 -12.13
C TYR A 83 -15.67 4.03 -12.25
N ARG A 84 -16.14 2.99 -12.95
CA ARG A 84 -15.39 1.74 -13.15
C ARG A 84 -14.14 1.91 -13.98
N ASP A 85 -14.07 2.90 -14.86
CA ASP A 85 -12.89 3.14 -15.68
C ASP A 85 -11.73 3.81 -14.92
N GLY A 86 -11.96 4.20 -13.66
CA GLY A 86 -10.95 4.81 -12.79
C GLY A 86 -10.86 6.33 -12.86
N HIS A 87 -11.67 7.02 -13.70
CA HIS A 87 -11.58 8.48 -13.82
C HIS A 87 -11.86 9.21 -12.51
N ALA A 88 -12.89 8.82 -11.75
CA ALA A 88 -13.15 9.45 -10.44
C ALA A 88 -12.01 9.22 -9.43
N TRP A 89 -11.32 8.07 -9.51
CA TRP A 89 -10.13 7.85 -8.69
C TRP A 89 -8.98 8.75 -9.13
N LYS A 90 -8.75 8.88 -10.44
CA LYS A 90 -7.76 9.81 -11.00
C LYS A 90 -8.04 11.24 -10.56
N ASP A 91 -9.29 11.68 -10.62
CA ASP A 91 -9.71 13.02 -10.21
C ASP A 91 -9.55 13.23 -8.71
N CYS A 92 -9.88 12.21 -7.90
CA CYS A 92 -9.63 12.23 -6.46
C CYS A 92 -8.12 12.40 -6.18
N VAL A 93 -7.26 11.65 -6.87
CA VAL A 93 -5.81 11.80 -6.77
C VAL A 93 -5.39 13.19 -7.24
N ALA A 94 -5.80 13.66 -8.42
CA ALA A 94 -5.48 14.99 -8.92
C ALA A 94 -5.88 16.12 -7.95
N LYS A 95 -7.01 15.98 -7.24
CA LYS A 95 -7.48 16.97 -6.28
C LYS A 95 -6.61 17.08 -5.03
N HIS A 96 -6.13 15.95 -4.51
CA HIS A 96 -5.29 15.95 -3.31
C HIS A 96 -3.81 16.13 -3.62
N PHE A 97 -3.40 15.66 -4.81
CA PHE A 97 -2.02 15.67 -5.21
C PHE A 97 -1.66 16.99 -5.93
N GLY A 98 -2.56 17.66 -6.66
CA GLY A 98 -2.22 18.90 -7.37
C GLY A 98 -1.19 18.66 -8.48
N ALA A 99 -0.72 19.71 -9.17
CA ALA A 99 0.31 19.56 -10.19
C ALA A 99 1.64 19.19 -9.51
N ARG A 100 2.00 17.91 -9.51
CA ARG A 100 3.23 17.41 -8.87
C ARG A 100 4.24 16.96 -9.90
N ASP A 101 5.49 17.12 -9.53
CA ASP A 101 6.61 16.72 -10.35
C ASP A 101 6.65 15.20 -10.53
N HIS A 102 6.44 14.41 -9.46
CA HIS A 102 6.60 12.95 -9.51
C HIS A 102 5.48 12.16 -8.80
N PHE A 103 5.17 10.98 -9.35
CA PHE A 103 4.31 9.99 -8.71
C PHE A 103 4.97 8.61 -8.72
N VAL A 104 5.17 8.03 -7.55
CA VAL A 104 5.87 6.76 -7.36
C VAL A 104 4.87 5.61 -7.39
N THR A 105 5.00 4.72 -8.37
CA THR A 105 4.19 3.51 -8.46
C THR A 105 4.87 2.40 -9.25
N GLY A 106 4.81 1.17 -8.73
CA GLY A 106 5.15 -0.04 -9.47
C GLY A 106 3.92 -0.73 -10.08
N ASN A 107 2.72 -0.19 -9.83
CA ASN A 107 1.48 -0.72 -10.36
C ASN A 107 1.23 -0.14 -11.76
N ARG A 108 1.21 -1.01 -12.77
CA ARG A 108 1.06 -0.62 -14.17
C ARG A 108 -0.28 0.06 -14.45
N TYR A 109 -1.37 -0.37 -13.83
CA TYR A 109 -2.68 0.26 -14.01
C TYR A 109 -2.67 1.71 -13.50
N VAL A 110 -2.11 1.93 -12.31
CA VAL A 110 -1.96 3.28 -11.74
C VAL A 110 -1.03 4.14 -12.58
N ALA A 111 0.08 3.58 -13.07
CA ALA A 111 1.01 4.29 -13.97
C ALA A 111 0.31 4.76 -15.25
N GLU A 112 -0.43 3.88 -15.92
CA GLU A 112 -1.18 4.23 -17.14
C GLU A 112 -2.24 5.30 -16.89
N LEU A 113 -2.92 5.25 -15.74
CA LEU A 113 -3.97 6.21 -15.38
C LEU A 113 -3.40 7.62 -15.13
N LEU A 114 -2.19 7.70 -14.58
CA LEU A 114 -1.59 8.93 -14.05
C LEU A 114 -0.49 9.54 -14.94
N LYS A 115 0.03 8.82 -15.94
CA LYS A 115 1.18 9.26 -16.77
C LYS A 115 0.97 10.60 -17.49
N ASP A 116 -0.27 10.96 -17.82
CA ASP A 116 -0.58 12.24 -18.48
C ASP A 116 -0.65 13.41 -17.49
N THR A 117 -0.57 13.13 -16.19
CA THR A 117 -0.70 14.14 -15.11
C THR A 117 0.57 14.27 -14.28
N TYR A 118 1.38 13.21 -14.17
CA TYR A 118 2.58 13.16 -13.32
C TYR A 118 3.75 12.45 -14.01
N ALA A 119 4.99 12.82 -13.67
CA ALA A 119 6.14 12.00 -14.06
C ALA A 119 6.16 10.71 -13.22
N ILE A 120 5.96 9.57 -13.87
CA ILE A 120 5.90 8.28 -13.19
C ILE A 120 7.31 7.79 -12.85
N VAL A 121 7.54 7.51 -11.56
CA VAL A 121 8.78 6.95 -11.05
C VAL A 121 8.53 5.53 -10.56
N HIS A 122 9.29 4.58 -11.06
CA HIS A 122 9.17 3.19 -10.60
C HIS A 122 9.93 2.99 -9.27
N PRO A 123 9.37 2.31 -8.25
CA PRO A 123 10.03 2.05 -6.97
C PRO A 123 11.46 1.51 -7.08
N ALA A 124 11.72 0.64 -8.06
CA ALA A 124 13.04 0.06 -8.29
C ALA A 124 14.12 1.06 -8.77
N SER A 125 13.77 2.30 -9.14
CA SER A 125 14.77 3.35 -9.40
C SER A 125 15.16 4.13 -8.15
N LEU A 126 14.41 3.99 -7.05
CA LEU A 126 14.64 4.70 -5.79
C LEU A 126 15.34 3.84 -4.74
N ILE A 127 15.15 2.53 -4.78
CA ILE A 127 15.72 1.59 -3.80
C ILE A 127 17.06 1.06 -4.35
N PRO A 128 18.17 1.09 -3.59
CA PRO A 128 19.43 0.46 -3.99
C PRO A 128 19.25 -1.02 -4.33
N LYS A 129 19.89 -1.52 -5.40
CA LYS A 129 19.69 -2.89 -5.89
C LYS A 129 19.99 -3.95 -4.83
N GLU A 130 20.95 -3.66 -3.95
CA GLU A 130 21.42 -4.54 -2.90
C GLU A 130 20.39 -4.71 -1.76
N THR A 131 19.48 -3.75 -1.62
CA THR A 131 18.42 -3.74 -0.60
C THR A 131 17.03 -3.97 -1.19
N GLN A 132 16.92 -4.11 -2.51
CA GLN A 132 15.66 -4.45 -3.17
C GLN A 132 15.27 -5.89 -2.83
N PHE A 133 14.06 -6.04 -2.29
CA PHE A 133 13.41 -7.34 -2.14
C PHE A 133 11.92 -7.20 -2.40
N PHE A 134 11.31 -8.31 -2.83
CA PHE A 134 9.89 -8.37 -3.08
C PHE A 134 9.16 -8.98 -1.88
N LEU A 135 8.28 -8.19 -1.26
CA LEU A 135 7.40 -8.66 -0.20
C LEU A 135 6.01 -8.09 -0.45
N ARG A 136 4.98 -8.93 -0.35
CA ARG A 136 3.59 -8.54 -0.49
C ARG A 136 2.87 -8.55 0.85
N ALA A 137 1.90 -7.64 1.01
CA ALA A 137 0.98 -7.66 2.14
C ALA A 137 0.21 -8.99 2.24
N THR A 138 -0.12 -9.63 1.11
CA THR A 138 -0.75 -10.97 1.11
C THR A 138 0.12 -12.02 1.79
N THR A 139 1.44 -12.00 1.58
CA THR A 139 2.38 -12.90 2.26
C THR A 139 2.35 -12.70 3.78
N VAL A 140 2.27 -11.44 4.22
CA VAL A 140 2.15 -11.11 5.65
C VAL A 140 0.83 -11.62 6.23
N ARG A 141 -0.29 -11.37 5.54
CA ARG A 141 -1.62 -11.86 5.97
C ARG A 141 -1.70 -13.38 6.01
N MET A 142 -1.08 -14.08 5.05
CA MET A 142 -0.96 -15.54 5.07
C MET A 142 -0.13 -16.03 6.26
N ALA A 143 0.99 -15.37 6.56
CA ALA A 143 1.80 -15.71 7.73
C ALA A 143 1.01 -15.49 9.04
N MET A 144 0.29 -14.37 9.15
CA MET A 144 -0.62 -14.12 10.26
C MET A 144 -1.67 -15.23 10.37
N ALA A 145 -2.40 -15.53 9.29
CA ALA A 145 -3.50 -16.51 9.27
C ALA A 145 -3.04 -17.93 9.63
N THR A 146 -1.84 -18.32 9.21
CA THR A 146 -1.28 -19.67 9.43
C THR A 146 -0.44 -19.78 10.70
N GLY A 147 -0.37 -18.73 11.53
CA GLY A 147 0.42 -18.76 12.77
C GLY A 147 1.93 -18.79 12.54
N ARG A 148 2.41 -18.44 11.34
CA ARG A 148 3.84 -18.33 11.02
C ARG A 148 4.40 -17.00 11.54
N ASP A 149 5.73 -16.87 11.50
CA ASP A 149 6.46 -15.67 11.93
C ASP A 149 6.23 -14.48 10.97
N TRP A 150 5.09 -13.81 11.16
CA TRP A 150 4.72 -12.60 10.41
C TRP A 150 5.47 -11.37 10.94
N GLN A 151 5.95 -11.41 12.19
CA GLN A 151 6.68 -10.32 12.83
C GLN A 151 7.97 -10.00 12.07
N ALA A 152 8.67 -11.03 11.56
CA ALA A 152 9.84 -10.85 10.71
C ALA A 152 9.56 -10.13 9.37
N LEU A 153 8.29 -10.04 8.95
CA LEU A 153 7.88 -9.46 7.66
C LEU A 153 7.46 -7.99 7.75
N VAL A 154 7.37 -7.44 8.96
CA VAL A 154 6.98 -6.04 9.20
C VAL A 154 8.04 -5.33 10.05
N PRO A 155 8.08 -3.98 10.02
CA PRO A 155 8.99 -3.25 10.89
C PRO A 155 8.68 -3.52 12.38
N PRO A 156 9.68 -3.57 13.27
CA PRO A 156 9.46 -3.76 14.70
C PRO A 156 8.40 -2.84 15.34
N PRO A 157 8.32 -1.52 15.04
CA PRO A 157 7.24 -0.69 15.59
C PRO A 157 5.85 -1.10 15.09
N VAL A 158 5.74 -1.64 13.87
CA VAL A 158 4.48 -2.16 13.33
C VAL A 158 4.07 -3.45 14.02
N ALA A 159 5.01 -4.38 14.25
CA ALA A 159 4.73 -5.60 15.00
C ALA A 159 4.18 -5.28 16.40
N ARG A 160 4.86 -4.38 17.13
CA ARG A 160 4.39 -3.92 18.45
C ARG A 160 3.01 -3.28 18.38
N TYR A 161 2.75 -2.44 17.39
CA TYR A 161 1.45 -1.79 17.21
C TYR A 161 0.33 -2.82 17.01
N LEU A 162 0.54 -3.80 16.15
CA LEU A 162 -0.43 -4.85 15.85
C LEU A 162 -0.70 -5.75 17.07
N GLU A 163 0.34 -6.16 17.79
CA GLU A 163 0.24 -7.02 18.98
C GLU A 163 -0.43 -6.30 20.16
N SER A 164 -0.01 -5.08 20.46
CA SER A 164 -0.55 -4.30 21.60
C SER A 164 -2.04 -3.97 21.48
N ARG A 165 -2.63 -4.14 20.30
CA ARG A 165 -4.05 -3.90 20.00
C ARG A 165 -4.82 -5.17 19.64
N ASN A 166 -4.20 -6.35 19.75
CA ASN A 166 -4.78 -7.64 19.36
C ASN A 166 -5.30 -7.68 17.91
N LEU A 167 -4.70 -6.90 17.01
CA LEU A 167 -5.20 -6.77 15.63
C LEU A 167 -4.94 -8.02 14.80
N VAL A 168 -3.92 -8.81 15.14
CA VAL A 168 -3.62 -10.07 14.46
C VAL A 168 -4.62 -11.15 14.85
N GLU A 169 -5.00 -11.20 16.13
CA GLU A 169 -6.04 -12.07 16.65
C GLU A 169 -7.40 -11.76 16.01
N HIS A 170 -7.77 -10.48 15.94
CA HIS A 170 -8.99 -10.03 15.26
C HIS A 170 -8.96 -10.42 13.77
N PHE A 171 -7.85 -10.14 13.07
CA PHE A 171 -7.67 -10.55 11.67
C PHE A 171 -7.84 -12.07 11.49
N ARG A 172 -7.21 -12.88 12.34
CA ARG A 172 -7.31 -14.35 12.28
C ARG A 172 -8.76 -14.81 12.46
N HIS A 173 -9.46 -14.22 13.42
CA HIS A 173 -10.85 -14.56 13.71
C HIS A 173 -11.77 -14.21 12.55
N GLU A 174 -11.65 -13.00 11.98
CA GLU A 174 -12.56 -12.54 10.92
C GLU A 174 -12.20 -13.07 9.53
N PHE A 175 -10.92 -13.11 9.19
CA PHE A 175 -10.45 -13.31 7.82
C PHE A 175 -9.45 -14.46 7.67
N GLY A 176 -9.03 -15.12 8.75
CA GLY A 176 -7.94 -16.12 8.72
C GLY A 176 -8.25 -17.32 7.83
N LEU A 177 -9.41 -17.95 8.01
CA LEU A 177 -9.83 -19.10 7.22
C LEU A 177 -10.05 -18.75 5.74
N GLU A 178 -10.73 -17.63 5.47
CA GLU A 178 -10.94 -17.13 4.11
C GLU A 178 -9.59 -16.81 3.45
N THR A 179 -8.64 -16.23 4.20
CA THR A 179 -7.29 -15.92 3.71
C THR A 179 -6.61 -17.18 3.22
N ILE A 180 -6.62 -18.23 4.05
CA ILE A 180 -6.01 -19.52 3.71
C ILE A 180 -6.71 -20.15 2.49
N ALA A 181 -8.04 -20.15 2.48
CA ALA A 181 -8.83 -20.78 1.42
C ALA A 181 -8.65 -20.11 0.05
N THR A 182 -8.70 -18.78 -0.02
CA THR A 182 -8.54 -18.01 -1.27
C THR A 182 -7.17 -18.22 -1.92
N HIS A 183 -6.17 -18.54 -1.11
CA HIS A 183 -4.77 -18.48 -1.49
C HIS A 183 -4.16 -19.89 -1.63
N ALA A 184 -4.81 -20.92 -1.11
CA ALA A 184 -4.38 -22.32 -1.22
C ALA A 184 -3.94 -22.70 -2.65
N GLY A 185 -2.68 -23.13 -2.77
CA GLY A 185 -2.10 -23.57 -4.05
C GLY A 185 -1.57 -22.47 -4.97
N THR A 186 -1.56 -21.20 -4.56
CA THR A 186 -0.97 -20.11 -5.35
C THR A 186 0.45 -19.77 -4.92
N ASP A 187 1.33 -19.50 -5.90
CA ASP A 187 2.64 -18.90 -5.64
C ASP A 187 2.45 -17.38 -5.45
N TYR A 188 2.49 -16.95 -4.18
CA TYR A 188 2.30 -15.55 -3.80
C TYR A 188 3.44 -14.63 -4.24
N GLY A 189 4.52 -15.14 -4.85
CA GLY A 189 5.65 -14.33 -5.31
C GLY A 189 5.40 -13.53 -6.60
N ARG A 190 4.34 -13.83 -7.36
CA ARG A 190 4.13 -13.24 -8.70
C ARG A 190 3.45 -11.87 -8.65
N GLN A 191 3.95 -10.88 -9.39
CA GLN A 191 3.31 -9.57 -9.51
C GLN A 191 1.93 -9.68 -10.20
N ASP A 192 0.94 -8.89 -9.76
CA ASP A 192 -0.39 -8.91 -10.35
C ASP A 192 -0.32 -8.20 -11.70
N ASP A 193 -0.86 -8.82 -12.75
CA ASP A 193 -0.99 -8.17 -14.04
C ASP A 193 -2.18 -7.19 -14.07
N LEU A 194 -2.36 -6.49 -15.20
CA LEU A 194 -3.45 -5.53 -15.36
C LEU A 194 -4.84 -6.14 -15.18
N ALA A 195 -5.04 -7.40 -15.58
CA ALA A 195 -6.33 -8.07 -15.47
C ALA A 195 -6.60 -8.50 -14.03
N ALA A 196 -5.59 -9.05 -13.36
CA ALA A 196 -5.63 -9.40 -11.95
C ALA A 196 -5.95 -8.17 -11.09
N GLU A 197 -5.26 -7.04 -11.29
CA GLU A 197 -5.55 -5.82 -10.52
C GLU A 197 -6.91 -5.21 -10.83
N ARG A 198 -7.36 -5.27 -12.09
CA ARG A 198 -8.72 -4.86 -12.43
C ARG A 198 -9.77 -5.71 -11.73
N GLY A 199 -9.68 -7.04 -11.81
CA GLY A 199 -10.64 -7.93 -11.16
C GLY A 199 -10.77 -7.65 -9.65
N HIS A 200 -9.63 -7.36 -9.06
CA HIS A 200 -9.44 -6.93 -7.69
C HIS A 200 -10.01 -5.54 -7.32
N THR A 201 -9.91 -4.56 -8.22
CA THR A 201 -10.53 -3.25 -8.07
C THR A 201 -12.06 -3.33 -8.22
N TYR A 202 -12.55 -4.27 -9.02
CA TYR A 202 -13.98 -4.46 -9.30
C TYR A 202 -14.69 -5.47 -8.40
N SER A 203 -13.96 -6.31 -7.69
CA SER A 203 -14.51 -7.22 -6.68
C SER A 203 -15.04 -6.42 -5.48
N LYS A 204 -16.30 -6.68 -5.12
CA LYS A 204 -17.06 -5.93 -4.09
C LYS A 204 -16.39 -5.98 -2.72
#